data_AF-A0A8B6LMW1-F1
#
_entry.id   AF-A0A8B6LMW1-F1
#
_cell.length_a   1.000
_cell.length_b   1.000
_cell.length_c   1.000
_cell.angle_alpha   90.00
_cell.angle_beta   90.00
_cell.angle_gamma   90.00
#
_symmetry.space_group_name_H-M   'P 1'
#
loop_
_entity.id
_entity.type
_entity.pdbx_description
1 polymer ?
#
loop_
_entity_poly.entity_id
_entity_poly.type
_entity_poly.pdbx_seq_one_letter_code
_entity_poly.pdbx_strand_id
1 'polypeptide(L)'
;MAALFLPSPGSVFDTFLMLMKNGYRGKTLACHLGISLMRFGLAFVLTVLVAVPLGLWMGMNETVKAVLDPPIEITRPMPKLALLPLLIIWFGIGEVAKVVIIVLALFPILSISAMQAVRGVGLRKVQAAMALGASRSMIFRRVIFPASLPGIFTSIRVSIGLGVTMLVGVLIMAILGYSLDLIARALENRIVHWGGKEG
;
A
#
# COMPACT_ATOMS: atom_id res chain seq x y z
N MET A 1 39.29 15.40 5.05
CA MET A 1 38.27 16.10 5.87
C MET A 1 36.90 15.60 5.45
N ALA A 2 36.04 15.34 6.43
CA ALA A 2 34.92 14.41 6.34
C ALA A 2 33.84 14.81 5.32
N ALA A 3 33.68 14.01 4.27
CA ALA A 3 32.45 13.93 3.48
C ALA A 3 31.39 13.11 4.26
N LEU A 4 31.00 13.61 5.43
CA LEU A 4 29.83 13.19 6.18
C LEU A 4 28.78 14.26 5.81
N PHE A 5 27.96 14.12 4.78
CA PHE A 5 26.61 13.58 5.01
C PHE A 5 25.80 13.26 3.73
N LEU A 6 26.22 13.66 2.52
CA LEU A 6 25.45 13.41 1.29
C LEU A 6 26.40 13.21 0.08
N PRO A 7 26.20 12.19 -0.76
CA PRO A 7 26.97 12.02 -1.99
C PRO A 7 26.73 13.20 -2.95
N SER A 8 27.72 13.55 -3.76
CA SER A 8 27.56 14.61 -4.76
C SER A 8 26.55 14.19 -5.84
N PRO A 9 25.72 15.10 -6.41
CA PRO A 9 24.75 14.75 -7.45
C PRO A 9 25.37 14.01 -8.64
N GLY A 10 26.61 14.35 -9.02
CA GLY A 10 27.36 13.65 -10.06
C GLY A 10 27.63 12.18 -9.70
N SER A 11 28.10 11.91 -8.48
CA SER A 11 28.36 10.54 -8.03
C SER A 11 27.11 9.66 -7.98
N VAL A 12 25.93 10.25 -7.68
CA VAL A 12 24.64 9.56 -7.74
C VAL A 12 24.28 9.22 -9.18
N PHE A 13 24.50 10.14 -10.12
CA PHE A 13 24.22 9.92 -11.54
C PHE A 13 25.14 8.84 -12.14
N ASP A 14 26.43 8.88 -11.82
CA ASP A 14 27.39 7.86 -12.27
C ASP A 14 27.03 6.48 -11.72
N THR A 15 26.66 6.41 -10.44
CA THR A 15 26.19 5.18 -9.79
C THR A 15 24.89 4.69 -10.45
N PHE A 16 23.95 5.57 -10.79
CA PHE A 16 22.73 5.21 -11.50
C PHE A 16 23.03 4.57 -12.86
N LEU A 17 23.92 5.18 -13.66
CA LEU A 17 24.34 4.65 -14.96
C LEU A 17 25.06 3.30 -14.81
N MET A 18 25.91 3.16 -13.78
CA MET A 18 26.58 1.91 -13.45
C MET A 18 25.58 0.80 -13.10
N LEU A 19 24.57 1.10 -12.26
CA LEU A 19 23.53 0.16 -11.87
C LEU A 19 22.58 -0.21 -13.02
N MET A 20 22.36 0.71 -13.96
CA MET A 20 21.58 0.46 -15.16
C MET A 20 22.28 -0.51 -16.12
N LYS A 21 23.60 -0.34 -16.32
CA LYS A 21 24.37 -1.15 -17.28
C LYS A 21 24.94 -2.44 -16.67
N ASN A 22 25.59 -2.34 -15.53
CA ASN A 22 26.34 -3.43 -14.90
C ASN A 22 25.50 -4.18 -13.86
N GLY A 23 24.39 -3.57 -13.40
CA GLY A 23 23.53 -4.15 -12.38
C GLY A 23 24.15 -4.15 -10.98
N TYR A 24 23.38 -4.67 -10.04
CA TYR A 24 23.78 -4.91 -8.66
C TYR A 24 23.47 -6.36 -8.30
N ARG A 25 24.44 -7.09 -7.75
CA ARG A 25 24.29 -8.52 -7.40
C ARG A 25 23.74 -9.38 -8.54
N GLY A 26 24.20 -9.14 -9.77
CA GLY A 26 23.83 -9.92 -10.95
C GLY A 26 22.46 -9.59 -11.56
N LYS A 27 21.75 -8.57 -11.07
CA LYS A 27 20.48 -8.10 -11.67
C LYS A 27 20.54 -6.60 -11.97
N THR A 28 19.98 -6.20 -13.10
CA THR A 28 19.93 -4.79 -13.49
C THR A 28 18.93 -4.00 -12.64
N LEU A 29 19.13 -2.69 -12.55
CA LEU A 29 18.19 -1.80 -11.85
C LEU A 29 16.77 -1.92 -12.40
N ALA A 30 16.63 -2.05 -13.74
CA ALA A 30 15.34 -2.24 -14.40
C ALA A 30 14.60 -3.51 -13.93
N CYS A 31 15.33 -4.61 -13.67
CA CYS A 31 14.74 -5.83 -13.14
C CYS A 31 14.19 -5.62 -11.72
N HIS A 32 14.96 -5.00 -10.83
CA HIS A 32 14.52 -4.69 -9.46
C HIS A 32 13.33 -3.73 -9.43
N LEU A 33 13.32 -2.74 -10.31
CA LEU A 33 12.21 -1.80 -10.47
C LEU A 33 10.95 -2.53 -10.96
N GLY A 34 11.09 -3.39 -11.99
CA GLY A 34 9.99 -4.17 -12.54
C GLY A 34 9.33 -5.08 -11.50
N ILE A 35 10.12 -5.78 -10.69
CA ILE A 35 9.59 -6.63 -9.61
C ILE A 35 8.83 -5.79 -8.57
N SER A 36 9.40 -4.64 -8.17
CA SER A 36 8.77 -3.75 -7.20
C SER A 36 7.45 -3.16 -7.73
N LEU A 37 7.43 -2.80 -9.01
CA LEU A 37 6.25 -2.25 -9.69
C LEU A 37 5.17 -3.32 -9.89
N MET A 38 5.55 -4.53 -10.29
CA MET A 38 4.63 -5.66 -10.44
C MET A 38 3.98 -6.01 -9.10
N ARG A 39 4.76 -6.08 -8.02
CA ARG A 39 4.24 -6.29 -6.67
C ARG A 39 3.23 -5.22 -6.28
N PHE A 40 3.61 -3.96 -6.46
CA PHE A 40 2.72 -2.84 -6.15
C PHE A 40 1.44 -2.90 -6.98
N GLY A 41 1.57 -3.12 -8.29
CA GLY A 41 0.44 -3.23 -9.21
C GLY A 41 -0.51 -4.36 -8.82
N LEU A 42 0.02 -5.53 -8.46
CA LEU A 42 -0.79 -6.67 -8.02
C LEU A 42 -1.54 -6.34 -6.71
N ALA A 43 -0.85 -5.80 -5.70
CA ALA A 43 -1.48 -5.37 -4.45
C ALA A 43 -2.56 -4.30 -4.69
N PHE A 44 -2.27 -3.33 -5.54
CA PHE A 44 -3.16 -2.23 -5.88
C PHE A 44 -4.42 -2.71 -6.59
N VAL A 45 -4.28 -3.53 -7.63
CA VAL A 45 -5.40 -4.09 -8.39
C VAL A 45 -6.29 -4.94 -7.48
N LEU A 46 -5.70 -5.83 -6.67
CA LEU A 46 -6.46 -6.61 -5.69
C LEU A 46 -7.24 -5.72 -4.73
N THR A 47 -6.60 -4.65 -4.24
CA THR A 47 -7.27 -3.71 -3.33
C THR A 47 -8.42 -3.00 -4.02
N VAL A 48 -8.22 -2.47 -5.23
CA VAL A 48 -9.28 -1.76 -5.98
C VAL A 48 -10.47 -2.68 -6.25
N LEU A 49 -10.21 -3.93 -6.66
CA LEU A 49 -11.25 -4.92 -6.96
C LEU A 49 -12.10 -5.31 -5.75
N VAL A 50 -11.57 -5.19 -4.53
CA VAL A 50 -12.32 -5.52 -3.30
C VAL A 50 -12.86 -4.26 -2.63
N ALA A 51 -12.03 -3.25 -2.42
CA ALA A 51 -12.37 -2.06 -1.65
C ALA A 51 -13.39 -1.17 -2.38
N VAL A 52 -13.29 -1.02 -3.71
CA VAL A 52 -14.22 -0.16 -4.46
C VAL A 52 -15.64 -0.75 -4.47
N PRO A 53 -15.87 -2.03 -4.82
CA PRO A 53 -17.21 -2.61 -4.72
C PRO A 53 -17.78 -2.58 -3.30
N LEU A 54 -16.94 -2.84 -2.28
CA LEU A 54 -17.37 -2.76 -0.89
C LEU A 54 -17.79 -1.33 -0.51
N GLY A 55 -16.99 -0.33 -0.88
CA GLY A 55 -17.30 1.07 -0.64
C GLY A 55 -18.55 1.53 -1.37
N LEU A 56 -18.75 1.11 -2.63
CA LEU A 56 -19.99 1.33 -3.36
C LEU A 56 -21.19 0.76 -2.60
N TRP A 57 -21.06 -0.47 -2.07
CA TRP A 57 -22.13 -1.13 -1.33
C TRP A 57 -22.45 -0.42 0.00
N MET A 58 -21.44 0.00 0.76
CA MET A 58 -21.59 0.83 1.97
C MET A 58 -22.22 2.20 1.66
N GLY A 59 -21.94 2.76 0.48
CA GLY A 59 -22.54 4.01 0.01
C GLY A 59 -24.03 3.89 -0.24
N MET A 60 -24.50 2.72 -0.66
CA MET A 60 -25.91 2.47 -1.01
C MET A 60 -26.76 1.93 0.14
N ASN A 61 -26.16 1.21 1.09
CA ASN A 61 -26.88 0.54 2.16
C ASN A 61 -26.37 1.00 3.53
N GLU A 62 -27.23 1.68 4.30
CA GLU A 62 -26.88 2.19 5.64
C GLU A 62 -26.57 1.05 6.62
N THR A 63 -27.21 -0.11 6.50
CA THR A 63 -26.92 -1.28 7.35
C THR A 63 -25.51 -1.82 7.08
N VAL A 64 -25.13 -1.94 5.80
CA VAL A 64 -23.80 -2.43 5.42
C VAL A 64 -22.73 -1.46 5.90
N LYS A 65 -22.96 -0.15 5.77
CA LYS A 65 -22.09 0.86 6.38
C LYS A 65 -22.03 0.67 7.89
N ALA A 66 -23.14 0.63 8.61
CA ALA A 66 -23.13 0.54 10.07
C ALA A 66 -22.33 -0.67 10.60
N VAL A 67 -22.29 -1.77 9.86
CA VAL A 67 -21.52 -2.97 10.20
C VAL A 67 -20.03 -2.86 9.82
N LEU A 68 -19.72 -2.32 8.64
CA LEU A 68 -18.35 -2.32 8.10
C LEU A 68 -17.54 -1.05 8.43
N ASP A 69 -18.20 0.07 8.67
CA ASP A 69 -17.56 1.35 8.99
C ASP A 69 -16.72 1.27 10.28
N PRO A 70 -17.21 0.67 11.40
CA PRO A 70 -16.42 0.54 12.62
C PRO A 70 -15.09 -0.22 12.46
N PRO A 71 -15.04 -1.45 11.91
CA PRO A 71 -13.78 -2.16 11.76
C PRO A 71 -12.83 -1.45 10.79
N ILE A 72 -13.34 -0.80 9.75
CA ILE A 72 -12.51 -0.05 8.79
C ILE A 72 -11.87 1.16 9.48
N GLU A 73 -12.65 1.97 10.21
CA GLU A 73 -12.14 3.15 10.93
C GLU A 73 -11.17 2.78 12.05
N ILE A 74 -11.37 1.67 12.77
CA ILE A 74 -10.40 1.18 13.78
C ILE A 74 -9.04 0.91 13.14
N THR A 75 -9.01 0.37 11.93
CA THR A 75 -7.75 0.04 11.28
C THR A 75 -7.02 1.27 10.74
N ARG A 76 -7.73 2.39 10.52
CA ARG A 76 -7.20 3.60 9.86
C ARG A 76 -6.05 4.29 10.61
N PRO A 77 -6.14 4.57 11.93
CA PRO A 77 -5.04 5.21 12.66
C PRO A 77 -3.85 4.27 12.90
N MET A 78 -4.02 2.95 12.69
CA MET A 78 -2.95 2.00 12.96
C MET A 78 -1.79 2.20 11.97
N PRO A 79 -0.55 2.38 12.46
CA PRO A 79 0.62 2.45 11.59
C PRO A 79 0.80 1.09 10.92
N LYS A 80 0.38 0.99 9.65
CA LYS A 80 0.34 -0.29 8.93
C LYS A 80 1.70 -0.96 8.87
N LEU A 81 2.78 -0.17 8.78
CA LEU A 81 4.17 -0.65 8.80
C LEU A 81 4.53 -1.39 10.10
N ALA A 82 3.91 -1.05 11.23
CA ALA A 82 4.14 -1.74 12.50
C ALA A 82 3.60 -3.18 12.50
N LEU A 83 2.70 -3.52 11.57
CA LEU A 83 2.19 -4.89 11.40
C LEU A 83 3.14 -5.78 10.59
N LEU A 84 4.19 -5.21 9.97
CA LEU A 84 5.10 -5.98 9.12
C LEU A 84 5.74 -7.18 9.83
N PRO A 85 6.26 -7.08 11.07
CA PRO A 85 6.81 -8.24 11.77
C PRO A 85 5.77 -9.34 12.02
N LEU A 86 4.54 -8.97 12.40
CA LEU A 86 3.45 -9.92 12.60
C LEU A 86 3.11 -10.65 11.29
N LEU A 87 3.02 -9.91 10.17
CA LEU A 87 2.77 -10.48 8.85
C LEU A 87 3.90 -11.41 8.41
N ILE A 88 5.15 -11.11 8.75
CA ILE A 88 6.29 -11.98 8.49
C ILE A 88 6.19 -13.28 9.30
N ILE A 89 5.73 -13.23 10.55
CA ILE A 89 5.53 -14.44 11.38
C ILE A 89 4.44 -15.33 10.78
N TRP A 90 3.34 -14.74 10.31
CA TRP A 90 2.22 -15.52 9.74
C TRP A 90 2.45 -16.03 8.33
N PHE A 91 2.90 -15.16 7.42
CA PHE A 91 3.04 -15.48 6.01
C PHE A 91 4.46 -15.89 5.61
N GLY A 92 5.39 -15.85 6.57
CA GLY A 92 6.81 -16.05 6.32
C GLY A 92 7.49 -14.81 5.73
N ILE A 93 8.81 -14.91 5.61
CA ILE A 93 9.63 -13.91 4.92
C ILE A 93 9.41 -14.07 3.41
N GLY A 94 8.76 -13.11 2.77
CA GLY A 94 8.51 -13.20 1.34
C GLY A 94 7.75 -12.03 0.75
N GLU A 95 7.32 -12.19 -0.50
CA GLU A 95 6.55 -11.16 -1.21
C GLU A 95 5.10 -11.06 -0.73
N VAL A 96 4.52 -12.15 -0.19
CA VAL A 96 3.15 -12.17 0.30
C VAL A 96 2.93 -11.16 1.42
N ALA A 97 3.79 -11.15 2.45
CA ALA A 97 3.71 -10.18 3.55
C ALA A 97 3.75 -8.72 3.06
N LYS A 98 4.59 -8.44 2.04
CA LYS A 98 4.72 -7.10 1.42
C LYS A 98 3.50 -6.71 0.59
N VAL A 99 2.85 -7.68 -0.06
CA VAL A 99 1.59 -7.43 -0.80
C VAL A 99 0.47 -7.16 0.18
N VAL A 100 0.30 -8.02 1.19
CA VAL A 100 -0.76 -7.93 2.20
C VAL A 100 -0.71 -6.60 2.94
N ILE A 101 0.48 -6.14 3.33
CA ILE A 101 0.60 -4.87 4.06
C ILE A 101 0.19 -3.66 3.21
N ILE A 102 0.47 -3.68 1.89
CA ILE A 102 0.01 -2.63 0.95
C ILE A 102 -1.51 -2.70 0.81
N VAL A 103 -2.08 -3.89 0.68
CA VAL A 103 -3.54 -4.08 0.63
C VAL A 103 -4.20 -3.52 1.89
N LEU A 104 -3.71 -3.90 3.07
CA LEU A 104 -4.22 -3.40 4.36
C LEU A 104 -4.10 -1.89 4.53
N ALA A 105 -3.10 -1.27 3.89
CA ALA A 105 -2.92 0.17 3.92
C ALA A 105 -3.89 0.91 3.00
N LEU A 106 -4.10 0.40 1.79
CA LEU A 106 -4.92 1.06 0.77
C LEU A 106 -6.42 0.75 0.91
N PHE A 107 -6.78 -0.40 1.47
CA PHE A 107 -8.15 -0.86 1.62
C PHE A 107 -9.08 0.14 2.33
N PRO A 108 -8.77 0.65 3.54
CA PRO A 108 -9.66 1.59 4.23
C PRO A 108 -9.81 2.91 3.46
N ILE A 109 -8.75 3.37 2.81
CA ILE A 109 -8.74 4.62 2.05
C ILE A 109 -9.66 4.49 0.83
N LEU A 110 -9.52 3.42 0.04
CA LEU A 110 -10.30 3.21 -1.17
C LEU A 110 -11.77 2.90 -0.87
N SER A 111 -12.05 2.09 0.15
CA SER A 111 -13.42 1.73 0.52
C SER A 111 -14.21 2.94 1.04
N ILE A 112 -13.65 3.70 1.98
CA ILE A 112 -14.29 4.91 2.50
C ILE A 112 -14.46 5.96 1.39
N SER A 113 -13.43 6.16 0.56
CA SER A 113 -13.52 7.16 -0.51
C SER A 113 -14.56 6.79 -1.56
N ALA A 114 -14.68 5.51 -1.93
CA ALA A 114 -15.73 5.05 -2.83
C ALA A 114 -17.13 5.20 -2.22
N MET A 115 -17.28 4.92 -0.92
CA MET A 115 -18.52 5.18 -0.18
C MET A 115 -18.88 6.67 -0.21
N GLN A 116 -17.93 7.55 0.07
CA GLN A 116 -18.13 9.00 0.05
C GLN A 116 -18.47 9.51 -1.36
N ALA A 117 -17.85 8.96 -2.41
CA ALA A 117 -18.17 9.29 -3.80
C ALA A 117 -19.63 8.96 -4.16
N VAL A 118 -20.17 7.86 -3.63
CA VAL A 118 -21.59 7.49 -3.79
C VAL A 118 -22.50 8.42 -2.99
N ARG A 119 -22.18 8.68 -1.72
CA ARG A 119 -23.01 9.56 -0.87
C ARG A 119 -22.98 11.02 -1.28
N GLY A 120 -21.91 11.45 -1.95
CA GLY A 120 -21.78 12.80 -2.52
C GLY A 120 -22.68 13.04 -3.73
N VAL A 121 -23.33 12.01 -4.28
CA VAL A 121 -24.31 12.17 -5.36
C VAL A 121 -25.53 12.91 -4.81
N GLY A 122 -25.74 14.14 -5.29
CA GLY A 122 -26.79 15.01 -4.77
C GLY A 122 -28.19 14.37 -4.81
N LEU A 123 -28.88 14.42 -3.66
CA LEU A 123 -30.23 13.85 -3.48
C LEU A 123 -31.22 14.29 -4.56
N ARG A 124 -31.10 15.51 -5.07
CA ARG A 124 -31.93 16.04 -6.17
C ARG A 124 -31.85 15.22 -7.45
N LYS A 125 -30.66 14.71 -7.81
CA LYS A 125 -30.48 13.85 -9.00
C LYS A 125 -31.20 12.52 -8.84
N VAL A 126 -31.15 11.96 -7.62
CA VAL A 126 -31.83 10.70 -7.29
C VAL A 126 -33.34 10.90 -7.25
N GLN A 127 -33.82 11.97 -6.61
CA GLN A 127 -35.24 12.33 -6.55
C GLN A 127 -35.85 12.61 -7.93
N ALA A 128 -35.14 13.34 -8.79
CA ALA A 128 -35.59 13.59 -10.17
C ALA A 128 -35.72 12.28 -10.96
N ALA A 129 -34.76 11.36 -10.82
CA ALA A 129 -34.85 10.05 -11.47
C ALA A 129 -36.02 9.21 -10.94
N MET A 130 -36.28 9.23 -9.62
CA MET A 130 -37.43 8.56 -9.02
C MET A 130 -38.77 9.15 -9.53
N ALA A 131 -38.87 10.47 -9.67
CA ALA A 131 -40.06 11.14 -10.20
C ALA A 131 -40.35 10.76 -11.67
N LEU A 132 -39.30 10.43 -12.44
CA LEU A 132 -39.42 9.89 -13.80
C LEU A 132 -39.72 8.38 -13.85
N GLY A 133 -40.02 7.74 -12.71
CA GLY A 133 -40.35 6.32 -12.62
C GLY A 133 -39.15 5.37 -12.69
N ALA A 134 -37.93 5.85 -12.48
CA ALA A 134 -36.74 5.00 -12.52
C ALA A 134 -36.74 3.97 -11.37
N SER A 135 -36.48 2.71 -11.69
CA SER A 135 -36.30 1.65 -10.70
C SER A 135 -34.98 1.80 -9.93
N ARG A 136 -34.87 1.18 -8.74
CA ARG A 136 -33.64 1.23 -7.92
C ARG A 136 -32.37 0.80 -8.67
N SER A 137 -32.48 -0.25 -9.50
CA SER A 137 -31.35 -0.70 -10.33
C SER A 137 -30.99 0.31 -11.44
N MET A 138 -31.99 1.01 -11.99
CA MET A 138 -31.77 2.03 -13.01
C MET A 138 -31.12 3.27 -12.40
N ILE A 139 -31.58 3.70 -11.22
CA ILE A 139 -30.97 4.79 -10.46
C ILE A 139 -29.50 4.48 -10.16
N PHE A 140 -29.19 3.26 -9.71
CA PHE A 140 -27.81 2.87 -9.45
C PHE A 140 -26.95 2.96 -10.73
N ARG A 141 -27.33 2.26 -11.80
CA ARG A 141 -26.50 2.15 -13.01
C ARG A 141 -26.41 3.45 -13.82
N ARG A 142 -27.48 4.26 -13.86
CA ARG A 142 -27.55 5.45 -14.72
C ARG A 142 -27.34 6.78 -14.00
N VAL A 143 -27.45 6.80 -12.67
CA VAL A 143 -27.30 8.03 -11.88
C VAL A 143 -26.12 7.91 -10.92
N ILE A 144 -26.18 6.95 -9.98
CA ILE A 144 -25.21 6.87 -8.88
C ILE A 144 -23.83 6.46 -9.39
N PHE A 145 -23.74 5.32 -10.08
CA PHE A 145 -22.47 4.77 -10.57
C PHE A 145 -21.72 5.79 -11.45
N PRO A 146 -22.29 6.33 -12.55
CA PRO A 146 -21.58 7.30 -13.38
C PRO A 146 -21.26 8.61 -12.66
N ALA A 147 -22.12 9.08 -11.74
CA ALA A 147 -21.83 10.29 -10.97
C ALA A 147 -20.71 10.10 -9.93
N SER A 148 -20.54 8.87 -9.42
CA SER A 148 -19.50 8.53 -8.44
C SER A 148 -18.13 8.21 -9.06
N LEU A 149 -18.09 7.80 -10.35
CA LEU A 149 -16.87 7.42 -11.06
C LEU A 149 -15.75 8.48 -11.00
N PRO A 150 -16.00 9.79 -11.22
CA PRO A 150 -14.95 10.80 -11.11
C PRO A 150 -14.32 10.86 -9.72
N GLY A 151 -15.14 10.69 -8.66
CA GLY A 151 -14.67 10.62 -7.28
C GLY A 151 -13.80 9.39 -7.05
N ILE A 152 -14.27 8.21 -7.50
CA ILE A 152 -13.53 6.95 -7.39
C ILE A 152 -12.19 7.03 -8.12
N PHE A 153 -12.15 7.56 -9.35
CA PHE A 153 -10.89 7.73 -10.09
C PHE A 153 -9.93 8.70 -9.42
N THR A 154 -10.45 9.76 -8.79
CA THR A 154 -9.65 10.68 -8.00
C THR A 154 -9.00 9.95 -6.82
N SER A 155 -9.77 9.14 -6.09
CA SER A 155 -9.26 8.36 -4.96
C SER A 155 -8.28 7.26 -5.36
N ILE A 156 -8.51 6.59 -6.49
CA ILE A 156 -7.57 5.65 -7.10
C ILE A 156 -6.24 6.35 -7.37
N ARG A 157 -6.27 7.53 -8.01
CA ARG A 157 -5.06 8.33 -8.29
C ARG A 157 -4.30 8.69 -7.00
N VAL A 158 -5.00 9.17 -5.98
CA VAL A 158 -4.38 9.52 -4.69
C VAL A 158 -3.77 8.27 -4.01
N SER A 159 -4.46 7.14 -4.10
CA SER A 159 -4.03 5.88 -3.49
C SER A 159 -2.77 5.30 -4.14
N ILE A 160 -2.50 5.62 -5.41
CA ILE A 160 -1.21 5.27 -6.05
C ILE A 160 -0.06 5.93 -5.30
N GLY A 161 -0.16 7.24 -5.03
CA GLY A 161 0.89 7.98 -4.31
C GLY A 161 1.14 7.42 -2.91
N LEU A 162 0.06 7.23 -2.14
CA LEU A 162 0.16 6.64 -0.79
C LEU A 162 0.69 5.21 -0.80
N GLY A 163 0.33 4.44 -1.82
CA GLY A 163 0.80 3.08 -2.03
C GLY A 163 2.30 3.01 -2.31
N VAL A 164 2.84 3.95 -3.08
CA VAL A 164 4.29 4.10 -3.29
C VAL A 164 4.99 4.47 -1.99
N THR A 165 4.44 5.40 -1.19
CA THR A 165 4.98 5.73 0.13
C THR A 165 5.04 4.50 1.03
N MET A 166 4.00 3.66 1.01
CA MET A 166 3.96 2.41 1.76
C MET A 166 5.03 1.42 1.28
N LEU A 167 5.22 1.29 -0.03
CA LEU A 167 6.26 0.43 -0.62
C LEU A 167 7.65 0.87 -0.16
N VAL A 168 7.94 2.17 -0.18
CA VAL A 168 9.21 2.74 0.29
C VAL A 168 9.37 2.51 1.80
N GLY A 169 8.32 2.70 2.58
CA GLY A 169 8.32 2.43 4.02
C GLY A 169 8.67 0.98 4.36
N VAL A 170 8.11 0.01 3.62
CA VAL A 170 8.43 -1.41 3.76
C VAL A 170 9.90 -1.68 3.44
N LEU A 171 10.44 -1.05 2.39
CA LEU A 171 11.85 -1.18 2.03
C LEU A 171 12.77 -0.64 3.13
N ILE A 172 12.47 0.54 3.66
CA ILE A 172 13.23 1.16 4.76
C ILE A 172 13.19 0.24 5.99
N MET A 173 12.02 -0.26 6.38
CA MET A 173 11.87 -1.15 7.52
C MET A 173 12.68 -2.45 7.34
N ALA A 174 12.69 -3.02 6.13
CA ALA A 174 13.49 -4.21 5.83
C ALA A 174 15.00 -3.94 5.94
N ILE A 175 15.48 -2.80 5.43
CA ILE A 175 16.89 -2.40 5.51
C ILE A 175 17.29 -2.16 6.97
N LEU A 176 16.45 -1.47 7.75
CA LEU A 176 16.69 -1.21 9.16
C LEU A 176 16.73 -2.51 9.96
N GLY A 177 15.77 -3.43 9.72
CA GLY A 177 15.73 -4.74 10.37
C GLY A 177 16.98 -5.56 10.07
N TYR A 178 17.43 -5.59 8.81
CA TYR A 178 18.67 -6.29 8.43
C TYR A 178 19.92 -5.66 9.06
N SER A 179 20.00 -4.33 9.09
CA SER A 179 21.12 -3.61 9.72
C SER A 179 21.21 -3.91 11.22
N LEU A 180 20.07 -3.97 11.91
CA LEU A 180 20.00 -4.32 13.33
C LEU A 180 20.44 -5.77 13.59
N ASP A 181 20.02 -6.72 12.76
CA ASP A 181 20.46 -8.12 12.86
C ASP A 181 21.98 -8.24 12.68
N LEU A 182 22.56 -7.53 11.71
CA LEU A 182 24.02 -7.53 11.52
C LEU A 182 24.76 -6.94 12.72
N ILE A 183 24.27 -5.83 13.27
CA ILE A 183 24.88 -5.21 14.46
C ILE A 183 24.76 -6.16 15.66
N ALA A 184 23.61 -6.79 15.86
CA ALA A 184 23.41 -7.77 16.93
C ALA A 184 24.41 -8.93 16.82
N ARG A 185 24.55 -9.52 15.62
CA ARG A 185 25.53 -10.59 15.37
C ARG A 185 26.99 -10.13 15.53
N ALA A 186 27.30 -8.91 15.09
CA ALA A 186 28.65 -8.35 15.25
C ALA A 186 29.00 -8.10 16.72
N LEU A 187 28.03 -7.63 17.52
CA LEU A 187 28.18 -7.48 18.96
C LEU A 187 28.30 -8.84 19.66
N GLU A 188 27.48 -9.81 19.29
CA GLU A 188 27.54 -11.18 19.81
C GLU A 188 28.92 -11.80 19.55
N ASN A 189 29.41 -11.73 18.31
CA ASN A 189 30.75 -12.24 17.96
C ASN A 189 31.89 -11.51 18.71
N ARG A 190 31.68 -10.26 19.13
CA ARG A 190 32.68 -9.46 19.85
C ARG A 190 32.64 -9.65 21.37
N ILE A 191 31.45 -9.88 21.93
CA ILE A 191 31.22 -10.11 23.37
C ILE A 191 31.48 -11.58 23.71
N VAL A 192 31.04 -12.50 22.86
CA VAL A 192 31.23 -13.96 23.01
C VAL A 192 32.55 -14.39 22.34
N HIS A 193 33.65 -13.72 22.70
CA HIS A 193 34.97 -14.34 22.62
C HIS A 193 35.14 -15.25 23.84
N TRP A 194 34.34 -16.32 23.94
CA TRP A 194 34.57 -17.38 24.93
C TRP A 194 35.45 -18.46 24.29
N GLY A 195 36.63 -18.65 24.88
CA GLY A 195 37.69 -19.55 24.41
C GLY A 195 37.29 -21.02 24.51
N GLY A 196 36.97 -21.62 23.36
CA GLY A 196 36.63 -23.03 23.25
C GLY A 196 37.15 -23.64 21.95
N LYS A 197 38.44 -23.42 21.65
CA LYS A 197 39.22 -24.24 20.72
C LYS A 197 40.63 -24.32 21.26
N GLU A 198 40.94 -25.36 22.04
CA GLU A 198 42.06 -26.30 21.87
C GLU A 198 41.79 -27.50 22.80
N GLY A 199 41.77 -28.69 22.21
CA GLY A 199 41.46 -29.99 22.81
C GLY A 199 41.34 -31.01 21.69
#